data_AF-X8DJK3-F1
#
_entry.id   AF-X8DJK3-F1
#
_cell.length_a   1.000
_cell.length_b   1.000
_cell.length_c   1.000
_cell.angle_alpha   90.00
_cell.angle_beta   90.00
_cell.angle_gamma   90.00
#
_symmetry.space_group_name_H-M   'P 1'
#
loop_
_entity.id
_entity.type
_entity.pdbx_description
1 polymer ?
#
loop_
_entity_poly.entity_id
_entity_poly.type
_entity_poly.pdbx_seq_one_letter_code
_entity_poly.pdbx_strand_id
1 'polypeptide(L)'
;MTTAEKAHEKNWVPADTLAARVVVLRTALGLTRREFSQLTGITENALQGIEGGRSPHKLAEKIQAIHQATGASRDWLMWGGQLTPVGVSGTVLTHE
;
A
#
# COMPACT_ATOMS: atom_id res chain seq x y z
N MET A 1 -24.70 -14.33 11.07
CA MET A 1 -23.68 -13.85 10.12
C MET A 1 -22.83 -15.04 9.71
N THR A 2 -22.94 -15.52 8.48
CA THR A 2 -22.17 -16.67 8.02
C THR A 2 -20.84 -16.16 7.48
N THR A 3 -19.78 -16.29 8.27
CA THR A 3 -18.41 -16.11 7.77
C THR A 3 -18.14 -17.28 6.83
N ALA A 4 -18.13 -17.02 5.53
CA ALA A 4 -17.58 -17.98 4.58
C ALA A 4 -16.06 -18.04 4.82
N GLU A 5 -15.58 -19.12 5.42
CA GLU A 5 -14.15 -19.42 5.42
C GLU A 5 -13.71 -19.64 3.97
N LYS A 6 -12.93 -18.71 3.43
CA LYS A 6 -12.21 -18.94 2.18
C LYS A 6 -11.13 -19.99 2.47
N ALA A 7 -11.42 -21.24 2.12
CA ALA A 7 -10.41 -22.29 2.08
C ALA A 7 -9.39 -21.92 0.98
N HIS A 8 -8.15 -21.68 1.38
CA HIS A 8 -7.04 -21.51 0.47
C HIS A 8 -6.27 -22.83 0.35
N GLU A 9 -5.75 -23.12 -0.84
CA GLU A 9 -4.92 -24.31 -1.08
C GLU A 9 -3.58 -24.23 -0.32
N LYS A 10 -2.91 -25.37 -0.18
CA LYS A 10 -1.55 -25.42 0.39
C LYS A 10 -0.60 -24.58 -0.48
N ASN A 11 0.19 -23.70 0.14
CA ASN A 11 1.09 -22.72 -0.50
C ASN A 11 0.41 -21.56 -1.25
N TRP A 12 -0.81 -21.18 -0.87
CA TRP A 12 -1.49 -20.02 -1.47
C TRP A 12 -0.77 -18.69 -1.21
N VAL A 13 -0.73 -17.85 -2.24
CA VAL A 13 -0.21 -16.48 -2.20
C VAL A 13 -1.38 -15.51 -2.38
N PRO A 14 -1.52 -14.47 -1.53
CA PRO A 14 -2.58 -13.49 -1.70
C PRO A 14 -2.41 -12.68 -2.99
N ALA A 15 -3.53 -12.20 -3.53
CA ALA A 15 -3.51 -11.36 -4.73
C ALA A 15 -2.84 -10.00 -4.45
N ASP A 16 -1.98 -9.57 -5.37
CA ASP A 16 -1.34 -8.25 -5.33
C ASP A 16 -2.33 -7.14 -5.72
N THR A 17 -3.08 -6.69 -4.71
CA THR A 17 -4.08 -5.63 -4.85
C THR A 17 -3.55 -4.31 -4.31
N LEU A 18 -4.10 -3.19 -4.79
CA LEU A 18 -3.84 -1.87 -4.21
C LEU A 18 -4.06 -1.86 -2.69
N ALA A 19 -5.12 -2.51 -2.22
CA ALA A 19 -5.43 -2.66 -0.81
C ALA A 19 -4.28 -3.30 -0.03
N ALA A 20 -3.79 -4.45 -0.52
CA ALA A 20 -2.67 -5.16 0.09
C ALA A 20 -1.40 -4.29 0.12
N ARG A 21 -1.09 -3.59 -0.98
CA ARG A 21 0.10 -2.73 -1.07
C ARG A 21 0.05 -1.54 -0.12
N VAL A 22 -1.10 -0.89 0.05
CA VAL A 22 -1.26 0.21 1.01
C VAL A 22 -1.12 -0.28 2.45
N VAL A 23 -1.67 -1.45 2.78
CA VAL A 23 -1.47 -2.07 4.11
C VAL A 23 0.00 -2.39 4.36
N VAL A 24 0.68 -3.01 3.39
CA VAL A 24 2.13 -3.32 3.48
C VAL A 24 2.94 -2.04 3.70
N LEU A 25 2.69 -0.99 2.91
CA LEU A 25 3.40 0.28 3.06
C LEU A 25 3.18 0.90 4.45
N ARG A 26 1.91 1.02 4.88
CA ARG A 26 1.61 1.65 6.18
C ARG A 26 2.22 0.86 7.35
N THR A 27 2.14 -0.47 7.31
CA THR A 27 2.66 -1.33 8.38
C THR A 27 4.19 -1.35 8.40
N ALA A 28 4.85 -1.29 7.23
CA ALA A 28 6.31 -1.15 7.14
C ALA A 28 6.82 0.17 7.74
N LEU A 29 6.01 1.24 7.67
CA LEU A 29 6.29 2.52 8.33
C LEU A 29 5.95 2.55 9.82
N GLY A 30 5.35 1.48 10.36
CA GLY A 30 4.94 1.42 11.77
C GLY A 30 3.77 2.34 12.14
N LEU A 31 2.97 2.79 11.15
CA LEU A 31 1.93 3.79 11.36
C LEU A 31 0.54 3.16 11.57
N THR A 32 -0.24 3.74 12.47
CA THR A 32 -1.68 3.55 12.54
C THR A 32 -2.38 4.18 11.34
N ARG A 33 -3.66 3.84 11.08
CA ARG A 33 -4.44 4.49 10.03
C ARG A 33 -4.54 5.99 10.25
N ARG A 34 -4.78 6.40 11.49
CA ARG A 34 -4.85 7.82 11.87
C ARG A 34 -3.56 8.57 11.54
N GLU A 35 -2.40 8.03 11.92
CA GLU A 35 -1.10 8.67 11.64
C GLU A 35 -0.81 8.71 10.15
N PHE A 36 -1.09 7.62 9.42
CA PHE A 36 -0.92 7.58 7.97
C PHE A 36 -1.84 8.59 7.26
N SER A 37 -3.07 8.74 7.75
CA SER A 37 -4.02 9.75 7.30
C SER A 37 -3.52 11.18 7.53
N GLN A 38 -2.95 11.44 8.71
CA GLN A 38 -2.34 12.74 9.03
C GLN A 38 -1.13 13.02 8.13
N LEU A 39 -0.30 12.02 7.87
CA LEU A 39 0.89 12.12 7.02
C LEU A 39 0.54 12.40 5.56
N THR A 40 -0.47 11.71 5.01
CA THR A 40 -0.82 11.75 3.58
C THR A 40 -1.90 12.76 3.23
N GLY A 41 -2.63 13.29 4.22
CA GLY A 41 -3.83 14.10 4.02
C GLY A 41 -5.06 13.30 3.55
N ILE A 42 -4.96 11.98 3.45
CA ILE A 42 -6.10 11.11 3.11
C ILE A 42 -6.92 10.86 4.37
N THR A 43 -8.24 11.08 4.33
CA THR A 43 -9.10 10.81 5.49
C THR A 43 -9.06 9.34 5.92
N GLU A 44 -9.21 9.08 7.22
CA GLU A 44 -9.14 7.71 7.77
C GLU A 44 -10.19 6.78 7.15
N ASN A 45 -11.41 7.27 6.91
CA ASN A 45 -12.45 6.51 6.23
C ASN A 45 -12.08 6.16 4.77
N ALA A 46 -11.43 7.09 4.05
CA ALA A 46 -10.98 6.81 2.69
C ALA A 46 -9.84 5.78 2.69
N LEU A 47 -8.90 5.89 3.63
CA LEU A 47 -7.83 4.92 3.82
C LEU A 47 -8.39 3.53 4.17
N GLN A 48 -9.32 3.45 5.13
CA GLN A 48 -10.00 2.21 5.50
C GLN A 48 -10.73 1.58 4.30
N GLY A 49 -11.40 2.40 3.48
CA GLY A 49 -12.04 1.92 2.24
C GLY A 49 -11.03 1.32 1.28
N ILE A 50 -9.89 1.99 1.05
CA ILE A 50 -8.81 1.51 0.17
C ILE A 50 -8.24 0.19 0.69
N GLU A 51 -7.87 0.13 1.97
CA GLU A 51 -7.35 -1.10 2.61
C GLU A 51 -8.38 -2.23 2.64
N GLY A 52 -9.67 -1.90 2.62
CA GLY A 52 -10.78 -2.86 2.49
C GLY A 52 -11.08 -3.30 1.06
N GLY A 53 -10.29 -2.87 0.06
CA GLY A 53 -10.48 -3.24 -1.35
C GLY A 53 -11.49 -2.39 -2.12
N ARG A 54 -12.02 -1.31 -1.51
CA ARG A 54 -12.91 -0.38 -2.23
C ARG A 54 -12.07 0.50 -3.15
N SER A 55 -12.49 0.59 -4.42
CA SER A 55 -11.89 1.52 -5.37
C SER A 55 -12.14 2.97 -4.91
N PRO A 56 -11.10 3.77 -4.67
CA PRO A 56 -11.29 5.13 -4.20
C PRO A 56 -11.65 6.07 -5.37
N HIS A 57 -12.52 7.04 -5.09
CA HIS A 57 -12.62 8.22 -5.94
C HIS A 57 -11.28 8.94 -6.00
N LYS A 58 -10.95 9.52 -7.16
CA LYS A 58 -9.71 10.26 -7.38
C LYS A 58 -8.46 9.42 -7.04
N LEU A 59 -8.45 8.17 -7.47
CA LEU A 59 -7.37 7.22 -7.21
C LEU A 59 -5.99 7.83 -7.48
N ALA A 60 -5.79 8.43 -8.65
CA ALA A 60 -4.51 9.03 -9.03
C ALA A 60 -4.05 10.13 -8.05
N GLU A 61 -4.96 11.01 -7.61
CA GLU A 61 -4.64 12.07 -6.62
C GLU A 61 -4.20 11.46 -5.28
N LYS A 62 -4.89 10.41 -4.83
CA LYS A 62 -4.55 9.74 -3.57
C LYS A 62 -3.21 9.02 -3.64
N ILE A 63 -2.92 8.35 -4.74
CA ILE A 63 -1.64 7.67 -4.94
C ILE A 63 -0.52 8.69 -5.03
N GLN A 64 -0.74 9.82 -5.70
CA GLN A 64 0.21 10.92 -5.72
C GLN A 64 0.48 11.46 -4.31
N ALA A 65 -0.56 11.64 -3.49
CA ALA A 65 -0.41 12.09 -2.10
C ALA A 65 0.40 11.10 -1.25
N ILE A 66 0.13 9.80 -1.38
CA ILE A 66 0.91 8.75 -0.68
C ILE A 66 2.37 8.78 -1.13
N HIS A 67 2.63 8.81 -2.44
CA HIS A 67 3.98 8.87 -3.00
C HIS A 67 4.76 10.06 -2.45
N GLN A 68 4.15 11.26 -2.46
CA GLN A 68 4.81 12.48 -1.97
C GLN A 68 5.10 12.44 -0.47
N ALA A 69 4.20 11.88 0.34
CA ALA A 69 4.35 11.86 1.79
C ALA A 69 5.26 10.74 2.32
N THR A 70 5.40 9.64 1.56
CA THR A 70 6.11 8.42 2.03
C THR A 70 7.37 8.11 1.23
N GLY A 71 7.55 8.71 0.06
CA GLY A 71 8.60 8.34 -0.89
C GLY A 71 8.33 7.00 -1.62
N ALA A 72 7.22 6.31 -1.33
CA ALA A 72 6.89 5.06 -2.01
C ALA A 72 6.69 5.27 -3.52
N SER A 73 7.11 4.30 -4.34
CA SER A 73 6.94 4.37 -5.79
C SER A 73 5.45 4.42 -6.17
N ARG A 74 5.08 5.45 -6.94
CA ARG A 74 3.73 5.57 -7.50
C ARG A 74 3.37 4.37 -8.37
N ASP A 75 4.29 3.91 -9.21
CA ASP A 75 4.04 2.80 -10.12
C ASP A 75 3.84 1.50 -9.37
N TRP A 76 4.65 1.27 -8.33
CA TRP A 76 4.46 0.12 -7.44
C TRP A 76 3.11 0.16 -6.75
N LEU A 77 2.67 1.33 -6.25
CA LEU A 77 1.34 1.47 -5.65
C LEU A 77 0.21 1.16 -6.64
N MET A 78 0.33 1.58 -7.90
CA MET A 78 -0.70 1.37 -8.94
C MET A 78 -0.74 -0.06 -9.46
N TRP A 79 0.42 -0.66 -9.74
CA TRP A 79 0.53 -1.87 -10.54
C TRP A 79 1.21 -3.03 -9.81
N GLY A 80 1.76 -2.78 -8.64
CA GLY A 80 2.52 -3.76 -7.89
C GLY A 80 3.94 -3.93 -8.40
N GLY A 81 4.57 -5.02 -7.98
CA GLY A 81 5.96 -5.33 -8.26
C GLY A 81 6.67 -5.99 -7.09
N GLN A 82 7.93 -6.34 -7.30
CA GLN A 82 8.72 -7.03 -6.29
C GLN A 82 8.96 -6.15 -5.06
N LEU A 83 8.72 -6.71 -3.88
CA LEU A 83 9.18 -6.11 -2.62
C LEU A 83 10.69 -6.30 -2.53
N THR A 84 11.40 -5.23 -2.20
CA THR A 84 12.84 -5.33 -1.96
C THR A 84 13.11 -6.11 -0.68
N PRO A 85 14.09 -7.03 -0.68
CA PRO A 85 14.52 -7.70 0.54
C PRO A 85 15.01 -6.67 1.56
N VAL A 86 14.72 -6.91 2.84
CA VAL A 86 15.23 -6.09 3.93
C VAL A 86 16.77 -6.04 3.87
N GLY A 87 17.34 -4.83 3.92
CA GLY A 87 18.80 -4.62 3.89
C GLY A 87 19.39 -4.13 2.56
N VAL A 88 18.59 -4.00 1.50
CA VAL A 88 19.04 -3.42 0.23
C VAL A 88 18.46 -2.00 0.09
N SER A 89 19.04 -1.03 0.78
CA SER A 89 18.79 0.38 0.47
C SER A 89 19.59 0.74 -0.78
N GLY A 90 18.90 0.94 -1.90
CA GLY A 90 19.52 1.28 -3.17
C GLY A 90 20.27 2.61 -3.08
N THR A 91 21.60 2.55 -3.05
CA THR A 91 22.45 3.66 -3.50
C THR A 91 22.24 3.79 -5.00
N VAL A 92 21.49 4.80 -5.43
CA VAL A 92 21.50 5.21 -6.84
C VAL A 92 22.88 5.83 -7.08
N LEU A 93 23.78 5.08 -7.70
CA LEU A 93 24.99 5.64 -8.30
C LEU A 93 24.54 6.39 -9.56
N THR A 94 24.47 7.72 -9.48
CA THR A 94 24.43 8.58 -10.65
C THR A 94 25.75 8.45 -11.38
N HIS A 95 25.76 7.81 -12.55
CA HIS A 95 26.84 7.99 -13.51
C HIS A 95 26.62 9.32 -14.21
N GLU A 96 27.62 10.20 -14.11
CA GLU A 96 27.75 11.48 -14.81
C GLU A 96 27.88 11.32 -16.34
#